data_AF-A0A944QDG9-F1
#
_entry.id   AF-A0A944QDG9-F1
#
_cell.length_a   1.000
_cell.length_b   1.000
_cell.length_c   1.000
_cell.angle_alpha   90.00
_cell.angle_beta   90.00
_cell.angle_gamma   90.00
#
_symmetry.space_group_name_H-M   'P 1'
#
loop_
_entity.id
_entity.type
_entity.pdbx_description
1 polymer ?
#
loop_
_entity_poly.entity_id
_entity_poly.type
_entity_poly.pdbx_seq_one_letter_code
_entity_poly.pdbx_strand_id
1 'polypeptide(L)'
;MKTAPSAGPASGAVPDGGAQPARGVPPAGPAQPGTRADRKAAEAAAADSAAHAAPDSTPPAARPAMGAHFREPLPTSALQIRPPREDVERRNAEREQAANAKPVLPRVMQVLLAVFYPVVLLVLAVRAVTSPLFLWAEYHRPGFPGDGYGFNADDRMTYGSYAVDYLSNWSGPRYLGELVNRSGEKLFQDGEVSHMADVKLVILSAFGAGALVGLICIAVIIYLRRRSTGGVRRGLFAGSIVTLTVIIGLGALAVLGWERFFTEFHRIFFANGSWTFALEDTLIRLFPGQFWIDAGIVIAALVLLTALVTLILTWPTRRRRGLPKPAKKVKKDEAADSESRSGSPTGEDRLAPL
;
A
#
# COMPACT_ATOMS: atom_id res chain seq x y z
N MET A 1 28.87 -14.11 75.81
CA MET A 1 27.52 -13.51 75.84
C MET A 1 26.83 -13.89 74.53
N LYS A 2 26.00 -14.95 74.51
CA LYS A 2 24.52 -14.94 74.58
C LYS A 2 23.89 -13.95 73.59
N THR A 3 22.95 -14.23 72.67
CA THR A 3 22.17 -15.38 72.18
C THR A 3 21.30 -14.81 71.03
N ALA A 4 20.97 -15.57 69.98
CA ALA A 4 19.82 -15.30 69.08
C ALA A 4 18.48 -15.76 69.76
N PRO A 5 17.25 -15.81 69.16
CA PRO A 5 16.72 -15.38 67.85
C PRO A 5 15.24 -14.79 67.87
N SER A 6 14.63 -14.60 66.68
CA SER A 6 13.22 -14.97 66.30
C SER A 6 12.00 -14.01 66.45
N ALA A 7 11.19 -14.02 65.37
CA ALA A 7 9.70 -13.95 65.25
C ALA A 7 8.94 -12.61 65.19
N GLY A 8 8.10 -12.48 64.13
CA GLY A 8 6.86 -11.68 64.12
C GLY A 8 5.68 -12.44 64.77
N PRO A 9 4.47 -11.84 64.94
CA PRO A 9 3.42 -11.98 63.91
C PRO A 9 2.32 -10.86 63.82
N ALA A 10 1.62 -10.88 62.67
CA ALA A 10 0.19 -10.70 62.32
C ALA A 10 -0.83 -9.79 63.06
N SER A 11 -1.63 -9.08 62.22
CA SER A 11 -3.11 -9.06 62.10
C SER A 11 -3.96 -7.87 62.61
N GLY A 12 -4.99 -7.50 61.81
CA GLY A 12 -6.14 -6.62 62.11
C GLY A 12 -6.54 -5.71 60.93
N ALA A 13 -7.46 -6.08 60.01
CA ALA A 13 -8.95 -6.03 60.06
C ALA A 13 -9.60 -4.62 59.78
N VAL A 14 -10.05 -4.45 58.51
CA VAL A 14 -11.30 -3.90 57.88
C VAL A 14 -12.48 -3.47 58.83
N PRO A 15 -13.55 -2.67 58.49
CA PRO A 15 -14.02 -1.92 57.28
C PRO A 15 -14.59 -0.47 57.50
N ASP A 16 -15.14 0.10 56.41
CA ASP A 16 -16.43 0.82 56.28
C ASP A 16 -16.51 2.37 56.19
N GLY A 17 -17.24 2.82 55.15
CA GLY A 17 -18.38 3.73 55.35
C GLY A 17 -18.23 5.22 55.00
N GLY A 18 -18.58 5.58 53.77
CA GLY A 18 -19.66 6.55 53.54
C GLY A 18 -19.37 8.06 53.43
N ALA A 19 -20.17 8.67 52.55
CA ALA A 19 -20.64 10.06 52.50
C ALA A 19 -19.87 11.12 51.67
N GLN A 20 -20.52 11.51 50.57
CA GLN A 20 -20.40 12.81 49.90
C GLN A 20 -20.72 13.98 50.85
N PRO A 21 -20.37 15.21 50.46
CA PRO A 21 -21.46 16.11 50.06
C PRO A 21 -21.19 16.91 48.78
N ALA A 22 -22.29 17.44 48.26
CA ALA A 22 -22.44 18.10 46.97
C ALA A 22 -22.20 19.63 46.97
N ARG A 23 -22.15 20.15 45.73
CA ARG A 23 -22.49 21.50 45.22
C ARG A 23 -21.39 22.58 45.17
N GLY A 24 -21.25 23.13 43.96
CA GLY A 24 -20.63 24.43 43.67
C GLY A 24 -20.57 24.72 42.16
N VAL A 25 -21.64 25.28 41.61
CA VAL A 25 -21.72 25.86 40.24
C VAL A 25 -21.10 27.27 40.25
N PRO A 26 -20.48 27.71 39.14
CA PRO A 26 -20.53 29.12 38.75
C PRO A 26 -21.00 29.33 37.29
N PRO A 27 -21.35 30.58 36.91
CA PRO A 27 -22.52 30.86 36.06
C PRO A 27 -22.22 31.10 34.57
N ALA A 28 -23.31 31.05 33.79
CA ALA A 28 -23.40 31.40 32.39
C ALA A 28 -23.20 32.90 32.11
N GLY A 29 -22.43 33.20 31.06
CA GLY A 29 -22.35 34.51 30.39
C GLY A 29 -22.61 34.35 28.88
N PRO A 30 -23.05 35.41 28.18
CA PRO A 30 -23.76 35.26 26.91
C PRO A 30 -22.87 35.17 25.67
N ALA A 31 -23.37 34.36 24.73
CA ALA A 31 -23.12 34.24 23.29
C ALA A 31 -22.12 35.19 22.59
N GLN A 32 -21.12 34.58 21.94
CA GLN A 32 -20.46 35.11 20.72
C GLN A 32 -20.33 33.97 19.68
N PRO A 33 -20.87 34.10 18.46
CA PRO A 33 -20.62 33.18 17.35
C PRO A 33 -19.26 33.53 16.73
N GLY A 34 -18.43 32.59 16.28
CA GLY A 34 -18.72 31.61 15.25
C GLY A 34 -17.51 31.63 14.32
N THR A 35 -16.97 30.46 14.03
CA THR A 35 -15.79 30.24 13.21
C THR A 35 -15.91 30.87 11.81
N ARG A 36 -14.78 31.04 11.11
CA ARG A 36 -14.66 31.57 9.73
C ARG A 36 -15.64 30.95 8.71
N ALA A 37 -16.20 29.78 9.00
CA ALA A 37 -17.24 29.12 8.22
C ALA A 37 -18.59 29.85 8.26
N ASP A 38 -18.98 30.43 9.41
CA ASP A 38 -20.28 31.07 9.61
C ASP A 38 -20.37 32.43 8.89
N ARG A 39 -19.23 33.12 8.76
CA ARG A 39 -19.12 34.40 8.02
C ARG A 39 -19.29 34.20 6.50
N LYS A 40 -18.86 33.04 5.98
CA LYS A 40 -18.94 32.71 4.55
C LYS A 40 -20.33 32.22 4.12
N ALA A 41 -21.10 31.65 5.06
CA ALA A 41 -22.50 31.28 4.84
C ALA A 41 -23.44 32.51 4.84
N ALA A 42 -23.13 33.55 5.63
CA ALA A 42 -23.88 34.80 5.65
C ALA A 42 -23.65 35.67 4.39
N GLU A 43 -22.45 35.69 3.81
CA GLU A 43 -22.17 36.41 2.55
C GLU A 43 -22.83 35.75 1.32
N ALA A 44 -23.02 34.42 1.33
CA ALA A 44 -23.69 33.71 0.24
C ALA A 44 -25.22 33.93 0.24
N ALA A 45 -25.83 34.21 1.39
CA ALA A 45 -27.27 34.45 1.50
C ALA A 45 -27.69 35.90 1.18
N ALA A 46 -26.76 36.86 1.17
CA ALA A 46 -27.03 38.27 0.85
C ALA A 46 -26.90 38.61 -0.65
N ALA A 47 -26.31 37.73 -1.47
CA ALA A 47 -26.11 37.96 -2.89
C ALA A 47 -27.29 37.48 -3.79
N ASP A 48 -28.21 36.68 -3.25
CA ASP A 48 -29.33 36.08 -4.00
C ASP A 48 -30.69 36.78 -3.77
N SER A 49 -30.74 37.94 -3.12
CA SER A 49 -31.99 38.66 -2.80
C SER A 49 -32.08 40.08 -3.36
N ALA A 50 -31.32 40.40 -4.41
CA ALA A 50 -31.43 41.67 -5.13
C ALA A 50 -31.71 41.46 -6.63
N ALA A 51 -32.73 40.66 -6.95
CA ALA A 51 -33.39 40.70 -8.25
C ALA A 51 -34.80 40.11 -8.12
N HIS A 52 -35.79 40.83 -8.66
CA HIS A 52 -37.20 40.43 -8.90
C HIS A 52 -38.25 40.76 -7.81
N ALA A 53 -38.79 41.98 -7.91
CA ALA A 53 -40.19 42.32 -7.64
C ALA A 53 -40.60 43.37 -8.71
N ALA A 54 -41.27 43.00 -9.82
CA ALA A 54 -42.73 42.78 -10.04
C ALA A 54 -43.51 44.09 -10.31
N PRO A 55 -44.71 44.08 -10.96
CA PRO A 55 -45.22 43.28 -12.07
C PRO A 55 -45.89 44.12 -13.21
N ASP A 56 -46.48 43.41 -14.17
CA ASP A 56 -47.28 43.82 -15.34
C ASP A 56 -48.21 45.04 -15.19
N SER A 57 -48.26 45.87 -16.24
CA SER A 57 -49.49 46.59 -16.63
C SER A 57 -49.56 46.88 -18.14
N THR A 58 -50.74 46.59 -18.68
CA THR A 58 -51.24 46.72 -20.06
C THR A 58 -51.29 48.17 -20.57
N PRO A 59 -51.12 48.46 -21.88
CA PRO A 59 -51.08 49.84 -22.40
C PRO A 59 -52.46 50.38 -22.79
N PRO A 60 -52.59 51.72 -22.90
CA PRO A 60 -53.37 52.27 -24.00
C PRO A 60 -52.66 53.40 -24.77
N ALA A 61 -53.12 53.57 -26.01
CA ALA A 61 -52.59 54.42 -27.05
C ALA A 61 -52.81 55.93 -26.83
N ALA A 62 -51.83 56.75 -27.22
CA ALA A 62 -51.99 58.07 -27.85
C ALA A 62 -50.63 58.64 -28.32
N ARG A 63 -50.58 59.19 -29.54
CA ARG A 63 -49.46 59.98 -30.12
C ARG A 63 -49.51 61.44 -29.57
N PRO A 64 -48.62 62.36 -30.00
CA PRO A 64 -47.15 62.37 -30.09
C PRO A 64 -46.54 63.61 -29.37
N ALA A 65 -45.26 63.61 -29.00
CA ALA A 65 -44.53 64.87 -28.75
C ALA A 65 -43.02 64.71 -28.90
N MET A 66 -42.42 65.64 -29.63
CA MET A 66 -40.98 65.82 -29.85
C MET A 66 -40.19 65.95 -28.54
N GLY A 67 -38.97 65.41 -28.52
CA GLY A 67 -37.98 65.69 -27.47
C GLY A 67 -36.63 65.03 -27.76
N ALA A 68 -35.73 65.82 -28.35
CA ALA A 68 -34.31 65.61 -28.65
C ALA A 68 -33.61 64.36 -28.05
N HIS A 69 -33.22 63.43 -28.94
CA HIS A 69 -32.20 62.41 -28.62
C HIS A 69 -30.80 63.05 -28.65
N PHE A 70 -30.22 63.33 -27.49
CA PHE A 70 -28.78 63.44 -27.35
C PHE A 70 -28.19 62.02 -27.41
N ARG A 71 -27.63 61.63 -28.57
CA ARG A 71 -26.83 60.41 -28.72
C ARG A 71 -25.36 60.81 -28.62
N GLU A 72 -24.75 60.45 -27.50
CA GLU A 72 -23.30 60.49 -27.34
C GLU A 72 -22.66 59.48 -28.32
N PRO A 73 -21.76 59.90 -29.22
CA PRO A 73 -21.06 58.97 -30.09
C PRO A 73 -20.04 58.19 -29.26
N LEU A 74 -20.24 56.88 -29.15
CA LEU A 74 -19.28 55.95 -28.56
C LEU A 74 -17.89 56.19 -29.19
N PRO A 75 -16.84 56.43 -28.40
CA PRO A 75 -15.50 56.57 -28.93
C PRO A 75 -15.05 55.24 -29.56
N THR A 76 -15.03 55.26 -30.89
CA THR A 76 -14.22 54.47 -31.81
C THR A 76 -13.19 53.51 -31.24
N SER A 77 -13.31 52.25 -31.68
CA SER A 77 -12.22 51.50 -32.33
C SER A 77 -10.85 51.52 -31.65
N ALA A 78 -10.76 50.95 -30.46
CA ALA A 78 -9.51 50.30 -30.07
C ALA A 78 -9.31 49.10 -31.01
N LEU A 79 -8.32 49.20 -31.89
CA LEU A 79 -7.76 48.15 -32.73
C LEU A 79 -7.86 46.78 -32.03
N GLN A 80 -8.90 46.01 -32.36
CA GLN A 80 -8.86 44.56 -32.23
C GLN A 80 -7.90 44.07 -33.30
N ILE A 81 -6.58 44.24 -33.08
CA ILE A 81 -5.57 43.51 -33.83
C ILE A 81 -5.90 42.05 -33.57
N ARG A 82 -6.59 41.44 -34.55
CA ARG A 82 -6.75 40.00 -34.60
C ARG A 82 -5.34 39.44 -34.52
N PRO A 83 -5.01 38.64 -33.50
CA PRO A 83 -3.68 38.07 -33.39
C PRO A 83 -3.33 37.41 -34.72
N PRO A 84 -2.08 37.52 -35.20
CA PRO A 84 -1.63 36.83 -36.40
C PRO A 84 -2.09 35.38 -36.37
N ARG A 85 -2.60 34.86 -37.51
CA ARG A 85 -3.20 33.51 -37.55
C ARG A 85 -2.25 32.44 -37.00
N GLU A 86 -0.95 32.62 -37.24
CA GLU A 86 0.14 31.79 -36.74
C GLU A 86 0.20 31.72 -35.19
N ASP A 87 -0.04 32.83 -34.48
CA ASP A 87 -0.05 32.84 -33.01
C ASP A 87 -1.27 32.12 -32.43
N VAL A 88 -2.42 32.23 -33.10
CA VAL A 88 -3.65 31.52 -32.71
C VAL A 88 -3.49 30.02 -32.95
N GLU A 89 -2.94 29.65 -34.10
CA GLU A 89 -2.64 28.26 -34.46
C GLU A 89 -1.61 27.65 -33.51
N ARG A 90 -0.53 28.37 -33.18
CA ARG A 90 0.45 27.93 -32.18
C ARG A 90 -0.17 27.73 -30.81
N ARG A 91 -0.98 28.68 -30.32
CA ARG A 91 -1.67 28.55 -29.02
C ARG A 91 -2.69 27.41 -29.01
N ASN A 92 -3.38 27.17 -30.12
CA ASN A 92 -4.29 26.04 -30.26
C ASN A 92 -3.53 24.71 -30.31
N ALA A 93 -2.41 24.64 -31.03
CA ALA A 93 -1.52 23.47 -31.05
C ALA A 93 -0.91 23.20 -29.67
N GLU A 94 -0.50 24.23 -28.92
CA GLU A 94 -0.03 24.10 -27.54
C GLU A 94 -1.14 23.61 -26.59
N ARG A 95 -2.38 24.08 -26.76
CA ARG A 95 -3.56 23.60 -26.01
C ARG A 95 -3.92 22.16 -26.37
N GLU A 96 -3.86 21.80 -27.65
CA GLU A 96 -4.09 20.44 -28.12
C GLU A 96 -2.99 19.48 -27.66
N GLN A 97 -1.73 19.93 -27.63
CA GLN A 97 -0.61 19.17 -27.05
C GLN A 97 -0.77 19.00 -25.54
N ALA A 98 -1.17 20.06 -24.81
CA ALA A 98 -1.47 19.99 -23.37
C ALA A 98 -2.69 19.09 -23.06
N ALA A 99 -3.71 19.09 -23.94
CA ALA A 99 -4.88 18.22 -23.81
C ALA A 99 -4.57 16.75 -24.19
N ASN A 100 -3.67 16.52 -25.16
CA ASN A 100 -3.24 15.19 -25.59
C ASN A 100 -2.11 14.60 -24.72
N ALA A 101 -1.47 15.40 -23.87
CA ALA A 101 -0.48 14.93 -22.91
C ALA A 101 -1.15 13.98 -21.90
N LYS A 102 -1.09 12.67 -22.17
CA LYS A 102 -1.56 11.62 -21.27
C LYS A 102 -0.99 11.88 -19.87
N PRO A 103 -1.79 11.82 -18.79
CA PRO A 103 -1.30 12.17 -17.47
C PRO A 103 -0.16 11.21 -17.09
N VAL A 104 1.06 11.74 -17.07
CA VAL A 104 2.30 10.98 -16.81
C VAL A 104 2.32 10.49 -15.35
N LEU A 105 1.76 11.28 -14.45
CA LEU A 105 1.78 11.02 -13.00
C LEU A 105 1.14 9.66 -12.62
N PRO A 106 -0.07 9.27 -13.08
CA PRO A 106 -0.59 7.92 -12.86
C PRO A 106 0.29 6.77 -13.37
N ARG A 107 1.09 6.98 -14.41
CA ARG A 107 2.04 5.96 -14.90
C ARG A 107 3.26 5.87 -13.99
N VAL A 108 3.81 7.01 -13.58
CA VAL A 108 4.91 7.06 -12.61
C VAL A 108 4.50 6.39 -11.29
N MET A 109 3.30 6.68 -10.80
CA MET A 109 2.74 6.05 -9.59
C MET A 109 2.56 4.53 -9.75
N GLN A 110 2.22 4.04 -10.95
CA GLN A 110 2.16 2.59 -11.23
C GLN A 110 3.54 1.93 -11.19
N VAL A 111 4.55 2.57 -11.77
CA VAL A 111 5.94 2.08 -11.74
C VAL A 111 6.45 2.08 -10.31
N LEU A 112 6.21 3.15 -9.55
CA LEU A 112 6.61 3.24 -8.15
C LEU A 112 5.96 2.14 -7.32
N LEU A 113 4.65 1.88 -7.51
CA LEU A 113 3.98 0.74 -6.86
C LEU A 113 4.60 -0.59 -7.26
N ALA A 114 4.94 -0.79 -8.53
CA ALA A 114 5.57 -2.02 -9.02
C ALA A 114 6.96 -2.26 -8.42
N VAL A 115 7.74 -1.20 -8.19
CA VAL A 115 9.09 -1.28 -7.59
C VAL A 115 9.01 -1.49 -6.07
N PHE A 116 8.07 -0.84 -5.38
CA PHE A 116 7.97 -0.94 -3.92
C PHE A 116 7.27 -2.22 -3.44
N TYR A 117 6.37 -2.78 -4.25
CA TYR A 117 5.68 -4.03 -3.94
C TYR A 117 6.60 -5.20 -3.53
N PRO A 118 7.67 -5.57 -4.27
CA PRO A 118 8.58 -6.63 -3.86
C PRO A 118 9.26 -6.34 -2.52
N VAL A 119 9.63 -5.09 -2.25
CA VAL A 119 10.29 -4.68 -1.00
C VAL A 119 9.35 -4.89 0.19
N VAL A 120 8.09 -4.45 0.08
CA VAL A 120 7.10 -4.63 1.14
C VAL A 120 6.85 -6.11 1.40
N LEU A 121 6.69 -6.93 0.36
CA LEU A 121 6.50 -8.37 0.53
C LEU A 121 7.70 -9.03 1.21
N LEU A 122 8.91 -8.68 0.80
CA LEU A 122 10.13 -9.24 1.38
C LEU A 122 10.24 -8.89 2.87
N VAL A 123 10.00 -7.62 3.24
CA VAL A 123 10.04 -7.19 4.64
C VAL A 123 8.99 -7.93 5.48
N LEU A 124 7.77 -8.11 4.96
CA LEU A 124 6.73 -8.86 5.66
C LEU A 124 7.09 -10.35 5.82
N ALA A 125 7.72 -10.96 4.81
CA ALA A 125 8.18 -12.34 4.87
C ALA A 125 9.32 -12.52 5.88
N VAL A 126 10.31 -11.60 5.89
CA VAL A 126 11.37 -11.57 6.91
C VAL A 126 10.77 -11.42 8.30
N ARG A 127 9.82 -10.49 8.48
CA ARG A 127 9.12 -10.29 9.77
C ARG A 127 8.38 -11.54 10.25
N ALA A 128 7.88 -12.36 9.33
CA ALA A 128 7.21 -13.61 9.66
C ALA A 128 8.20 -14.67 10.17
N VAL A 129 9.37 -14.82 9.55
CA VAL A 129 10.39 -15.78 10.00
C VAL A 129 11.18 -15.31 11.23
N THR A 130 11.35 -14.00 11.43
CA THR A 130 11.91 -13.44 12.67
C THR A 130 10.84 -13.31 13.75
N SER A 131 10.05 -14.37 13.97
CA SER A 131 8.98 -14.38 14.96
C SER A 131 9.08 -15.58 15.89
N PRO A 132 8.59 -15.47 17.14
CA PRO A 132 8.55 -16.61 18.06
C PRO A 132 7.77 -17.81 17.50
N LEU A 133 6.75 -17.55 16.68
CA LEU A 133 5.96 -18.59 16.04
C LEU A 133 6.78 -19.41 15.04
N PHE A 134 7.61 -18.75 14.22
CA PHE A 134 8.47 -19.45 13.27
C PHE A 134 9.54 -20.24 14.01
N LEU A 135 10.19 -19.66 15.01
CA LEU A 135 11.16 -20.37 15.85
C LEU A 135 10.54 -21.64 16.45
N TRP A 136 9.32 -21.51 16.97
CA TRP A 136 8.61 -22.64 17.54
C TRP A 136 8.32 -23.73 16.50
N ALA A 137 7.79 -23.34 15.34
CA ALA A 137 7.48 -24.27 14.27
C ALA A 137 8.73 -25.00 13.77
N GLU A 138 9.85 -24.29 13.65
CA GLU A 138 11.11 -24.82 13.16
C GLU A 138 11.74 -25.82 14.13
N TYR A 139 11.66 -25.60 15.44
CA TYR A 139 12.14 -26.59 16.41
C TYR A 139 11.21 -27.79 16.60
N HIS A 140 9.93 -27.68 16.24
CA HIS A 140 8.96 -28.78 16.36
C HIS A 140 8.76 -29.57 15.08
N ARG A 141 9.41 -29.20 13.97
CA ARG A 141 9.29 -29.96 12.73
C ARG A 141 10.03 -31.30 12.83
N PRO A 142 9.56 -32.34 12.15
CA PRO A 142 10.29 -33.59 12.03
C PRO A 142 11.65 -33.40 11.34
N GLY A 143 12.69 -34.01 11.89
CA GLY A 143 14.02 -34.08 11.27
C GLY A 143 14.90 -32.83 11.43
N PHE A 144 14.53 -31.88 12.29
CA PHE A 144 15.41 -30.75 12.61
C PHE A 144 16.66 -31.25 13.36
N PRO A 145 17.88 -30.80 12.98
CA PRO A 145 19.12 -31.35 13.53
C PRO A 145 19.29 -31.01 15.01
N GLY A 146 19.72 -32.01 15.79
CA GLY A 146 20.20 -31.81 17.16
C GLY A 146 21.46 -30.93 17.18
N ASP A 147 21.78 -30.36 18.34
CA ASP A 147 22.93 -29.44 18.43
C ASP A 147 24.28 -30.19 18.43
N GLY A 148 24.35 -31.39 19.02
CA GLY A 148 25.59 -32.16 19.16
C GLY A 148 26.52 -31.68 20.28
N TYR A 149 26.14 -30.62 21.00
CA TYR A 149 26.95 -29.95 22.04
C TYR A 149 26.24 -29.83 23.39
N GLY A 150 25.04 -30.43 23.54
CA GLY A 150 24.38 -30.64 24.83
C GLY A 150 23.11 -29.84 25.08
N PHE A 151 22.69 -28.95 24.17
CA PHE A 151 21.36 -28.33 24.23
C PHE A 151 20.30 -29.28 23.69
N ASN A 152 19.32 -29.60 24.53
CA ASN A 152 18.10 -30.25 24.06
C ASN A 152 17.17 -29.24 23.37
N ALA A 153 16.06 -29.70 22.80
CA ALA A 153 15.10 -28.84 22.10
C ALA A 153 14.50 -27.74 23.00
N ASP A 154 14.25 -28.02 24.27
CA ASP A 154 13.69 -27.04 25.22
C ASP A 154 14.69 -25.95 25.58
N ASP A 155 15.97 -26.31 25.74
CA ASP A 155 17.07 -25.35 25.93
C ASP A 155 17.17 -24.43 24.72
N ARG A 156 17.16 -25.00 23.50
CA ARG A 156 17.22 -24.23 22.26
C ARG A 156 16.00 -23.33 22.06
N MET A 157 14.82 -23.80 22.43
CA MET A 157 13.61 -22.98 22.42
C MET A 157 13.77 -21.78 23.37
N THR A 158 14.20 -22.04 24.60
CA THR A 158 14.33 -21.01 25.64
C THR A 158 15.40 -19.98 25.23
N TYR A 159 16.62 -20.42 24.95
CA TYR A 159 17.73 -19.56 24.59
C TYR A 159 17.53 -18.87 23.24
N GLY A 160 16.99 -19.58 22.26
CA GLY A 160 16.61 -19.01 20.96
C GLY A 160 15.53 -17.96 21.08
N SER A 161 14.56 -18.12 22.00
CA SER A 161 13.50 -17.14 22.21
C SER A 161 14.04 -15.80 22.71
N TYR A 162 15.07 -15.79 23.58
CA TYR A 162 15.74 -14.55 23.99
C TYR A 162 16.41 -13.86 22.80
N ALA A 163 17.11 -14.60 21.95
CA ALA A 163 17.75 -14.03 20.76
C ALA A 163 16.72 -13.46 19.76
N VAL A 164 15.59 -14.14 19.54
CA VAL A 164 14.51 -13.65 18.65
C VAL A 164 13.79 -12.45 19.26
N ASP A 165 13.49 -12.46 20.56
CA ASP A 165 12.89 -11.33 21.28
C ASP A 165 13.79 -10.08 21.22
N TYR A 166 15.10 -10.28 21.37
CA TYR A 166 16.09 -9.21 21.32
C TYR A 166 16.02 -8.41 20.01
N LEU A 167 15.69 -9.04 18.88
CA LEU A 167 15.58 -8.37 17.58
C LEU A 167 14.48 -7.31 17.52
N SER A 168 13.46 -7.41 18.37
CA SER A 168 12.29 -6.54 18.35
C SER A 168 12.09 -5.74 19.64
N ASN A 169 12.80 -6.04 20.72
CA ASN A 169 12.67 -5.31 21.98
C ASN A 169 13.54 -4.03 22.02
N TRP A 170 13.40 -3.21 23.07
CA TRP A 170 14.14 -1.94 23.23
C TRP A 170 15.40 -2.07 24.09
N SER A 171 15.80 -3.30 24.43
CA SER A 171 16.94 -3.56 25.29
C SER A 171 18.27 -3.42 24.55
N GLY A 172 19.31 -2.97 25.27
CA GLY A 172 20.68 -2.93 24.76
C GLY A 172 21.37 -4.31 24.77
N PRO A 173 22.61 -4.43 24.27
CA PRO A 173 23.34 -5.71 24.14
C PRO A 173 23.49 -6.50 25.44
N ARG A 174 23.45 -5.82 26.61
CA ARG A 174 23.45 -6.45 27.93
C ARG A 174 22.34 -7.50 28.10
N TYR A 175 21.21 -7.35 27.41
CA TYR A 175 20.11 -8.31 27.45
C TYR A 175 20.54 -9.73 27.09
N LEU A 176 21.43 -9.89 26.11
CA LEU A 176 22.01 -11.20 25.77
C LEU A 176 23.30 -11.46 26.54
N GLY A 177 24.12 -10.43 26.76
CA GLY A 177 25.43 -10.58 27.41
C GLY A 177 25.40 -10.93 28.90
N GLU A 178 24.26 -10.75 29.57
CA GLU A 178 24.06 -11.13 30.98
C GLU A 178 23.36 -12.48 31.16
N LEU A 179 22.95 -13.13 30.06
CA LEU A 179 22.39 -14.48 30.14
C LEU A 179 23.47 -15.47 30.53
N VAL A 180 23.13 -16.38 31.44
CA VAL A 180 24.01 -17.47 31.88
C VAL A 180 23.39 -18.83 31.62
N ASN A 181 24.24 -19.82 31.34
CA ASN A 181 23.83 -21.21 31.21
C ASN A 181 23.58 -21.85 32.60
N ARG A 182 23.21 -23.14 32.62
CA ARG A 182 22.95 -23.88 33.87
C ARG A 182 24.17 -23.98 34.80
N SER A 183 25.38 -23.84 34.26
CA SER A 183 26.65 -23.87 35.00
C SER A 183 27.06 -22.49 35.53
N GLY A 184 26.30 -21.43 35.22
CA GLY A 184 26.60 -20.04 35.63
C GLY A 184 27.59 -19.31 34.74
N GLU A 185 28.00 -19.91 33.61
CA GLU A 185 28.87 -19.27 32.62
C GLU A 185 28.05 -18.44 31.63
N LYS A 186 28.68 -17.46 30.97
CA LYS A 186 28.03 -16.65 29.92
C LYS A 186 27.41 -17.56 28.86
N LEU A 187 26.14 -17.34 28.55
CA LEU A 187 25.42 -18.08 27.52
C LEU A 187 25.89 -17.67 26.12
N PHE A 188 26.05 -16.36 25.88
CA PHE A 188 26.60 -15.83 24.63
C PHE A 188 27.96 -15.19 24.89
N GLN A 189 28.91 -15.44 24.00
CA GLN A 189 30.21 -14.79 23.99
C GLN A 189 30.10 -13.33 23.55
N ASP A 190 31.08 -12.51 23.91
CA ASP A 190 31.04 -11.07 23.62
C ASP A 190 30.98 -10.78 22.11
N GLY A 191 31.61 -11.62 21.28
CA GLY A 191 31.52 -11.54 19.82
C GLY A 191 30.10 -11.84 19.29
N GLU A 192 29.41 -12.83 19.84
CA GLU A 192 28.05 -13.19 19.46
C GLU A 192 27.05 -12.08 19.85
N VAL A 193 27.24 -11.49 21.03
CA VAL A 193 26.45 -10.36 21.52
C VAL A 193 26.65 -9.13 20.64
N SER A 194 27.89 -8.82 20.25
CA SER A 194 28.19 -7.73 19.32
C SER A 194 27.53 -7.95 17.96
N HIS A 195 27.63 -9.17 17.42
CA HIS A 195 26.99 -9.51 16.15
C HIS A 195 25.45 -9.38 16.23
N MET A 196 24.84 -9.89 17.30
CA MET A 196 23.39 -9.75 17.49
C MET A 196 22.96 -8.28 17.59
N ALA A 197 23.79 -7.40 18.15
CA ALA A 197 23.51 -5.96 18.16
C ALA A 197 23.51 -5.37 16.73
N ASP A 198 24.46 -5.77 15.88
CA ASP A 198 24.48 -5.38 14.47
C ASP A 198 23.25 -5.93 13.72
N VAL A 199 22.91 -7.20 13.93
CA VAL A 199 21.72 -7.83 13.33
C VAL A 199 20.45 -7.09 13.74
N LYS A 200 20.33 -6.73 15.02
CA LYS A 200 19.19 -5.95 15.53
C LYS A 200 19.07 -4.60 14.81
N LEU A 201 20.18 -3.89 14.60
CA LEU A 201 20.18 -2.63 13.87
C LEU A 201 19.70 -2.82 12.43
N VAL A 202 20.19 -3.84 11.73
CA VAL A 202 19.78 -4.17 10.35
C VAL A 202 18.28 -4.50 10.29
N ILE A 203 17.79 -5.35 11.19
CA ILE A 203 16.39 -5.78 11.25
C ILE A 203 15.46 -4.59 11.54
N LEU A 204 15.76 -3.78 12.57
CA LEU A 204 14.95 -2.62 12.91
C LEU A 204 14.96 -1.56 11.79
N SER A 205 16.12 -1.35 11.15
CA SER A 205 16.24 -0.43 10.01
C SER A 205 15.43 -0.92 8.81
N ALA A 206 15.49 -2.22 8.50
CA ALA A 206 14.72 -2.84 7.42
C ALA A 206 13.21 -2.77 7.69
N PHE A 207 12.77 -3.01 8.92
CA PHE A 207 11.36 -2.90 9.31
C PHE A 207 10.88 -1.45 9.28
N GLY A 208 11.67 -0.50 9.76
CA GLY A 208 11.35 0.93 9.68
C GLY A 208 11.23 1.42 8.24
N ALA A 209 12.21 1.09 7.39
CA ALA A 209 12.18 1.42 5.97
C ALA A 209 11.01 0.74 5.24
N GLY A 210 10.77 -0.54 5.52
CA GLY A 210 9.65 -1.29 4.96
C GLY A 210 8.28 -0.73 5.37
N ALA A 211 8.12 -0.30 6.63
CA ALA A 211 6.91 0.37 7.08
C ALA A 211 6.67 1.69 6.34
N LEU A 212 7.72 2.51 6.18
CA LEU A 212 7.64 3.76 5.40
C LEU A 212 7.26 3.49 3.94
N VAL A 213 7.92 2.54 3.28
CA VAL A 213 7.62 2.13 1.89
C VAL A 213 6.19 1.59 1.78
N GLY A 214 5.72 0.83 2.78
CA GLY A 214 4.35 0.34 2.88
C GLY A 214 3.32 1.47 2.96
N LEU A 215 3.56 2.49 3.79
CA LEU A 215 2.72 3.68 3.88
C LEU A 215 2.67 4.44 2.55
N ILE A 216 3.81 4.58 1.85
CA ILE A 216 3.86 5.17 0.51
C ILE A 216 3.02 4.35 -0.48
N CYS A 217 3.13 3.02 -0.46
CA CYS A 217 2.30 2.15 -1.31
C CYS A 217 0.81 2.35 -1.05
N ILE A 218 0.38 2.47 0.21
CA ILE A 218 -1.02 2.74 0.57
C ILE A 218 -1.47 4.08 -0.01
N ALA A 219 -0.68 5.15 0.15
CA ALA A 219 -0.99 6.47 -0.41
C ALA A 219 -1.10 6.43 -1.95
N VAL A 220 -0.18 5.72 -2.61
CA VAL A 220 -0.17 5.52 -4.08
C VAL A 220 -1.40 4.74 -4.54
N ILE A 221 -1.80 3.70 -3.80
CA ILE A 221 -3.00 2.91 -4.09
C ILE A 221 -4.25 3.80 -3.97
N ILE A 222 -4.37 4.61 -2.92
CA ILE A 222 -5.50 5.54 -2.72
C ILE A 222 -5.55 6.55 -3.86
N TYR A 223 -4.41 7.14 -4.24
CA TYR A 223 -4.30 8.07 -5.36
C TYR A 223 -4.73 7.41 -6.68
N LEU A 224 -4.18 6.24 -7.02
CA LEU A 224 -4.47 5.53 -8.26
C LEU A 224 -5.93 5.08 -8.33
N ARG A 225 -6.54 4.68 -7.21
CA ARG A 225 -7.98 4.34 -7.15
C ARG A 225 -8.86 5.51 -7.57
N ARG A 226 -8.49 6.75 -7.21
CA ARG A 226 -9.25 7.96 -7.54
C ARG A 226 -8.97 8.51 -8.94
N ARG A 227 -7.74 8.33 -9.45
CA ARG A 227 -7.27 8.99 -10.69
C ARG A 227 -7.11 8.06 -11.90
N SER A 228 -7.07 6.74 -11.73
CA SER A 228 -6.87 5.81 -12.84
C SER A 228 -7.63 4.49 -12.68
N THR A 229 -8.63 4.28 -13.54
CA THR A 229 -9.35 3.01 -13.59
C THR A 229 -8.39 1.87 -13.93
N GLY A 230 -8.30 0.90 -13.01
CA GLY A 230 -7.38 -0.23 -13.12
C GLY A 230 -5.89 0.09 -12.99
N GLY A 231 -5.51 1.33 -12.59
CA GLY A 231 -4.10 1.71 -12.39
C GLY A 231 -3.43 0.85 -11.31
N VAL A 232 -4.09 0.66 -10.16
CA VAL A 232 -3.59 -0.21 -9.08
C VAL A 232 -3.32 -1.63 -9.59
N ARG A 233 -4.25 -2.21 -10.37
CA ARG A 233 -4.10 -3.58 -10.90
C ARG A 233 -2.89 -3.68 -11.82
N ARG A 234 -2.69 -2.69 -12.70
CA ARG A 234 -1.52 -2.65 -13.59
C ARG A 234 -0.20 -2.56 -12.81
N GLY A 235 -0.15 -1.69 -11.79
CA GLY A 235 1.03 -1.56 -10.92
C GLY A 235 1.33 -2.85 -10.15
N LEU A 236 0.33 -3.44 -9.50
CA LEU A 236 0.48 -4.70 -8.77
C LEU A 236 0.79 -5.90 -9.69
N PHE A 237 0.23 -5.96 -10.89
CA PHE A 237 0.56 -6.99 -11.88
C PHE A 237 2.04 -6.90 -12.29
N ALA A 238 2.51 -5.69 -12.64
CA ALA A 238 3.91 -5.46 -12.97
C ALA A 238 4.82 -5.77 -11.76
N GLY A 239 4.44 -5.33 -10.56
CA GLY A 239 5.15 -5.64 -9.33
C GLY A 239 5.24 -7.14 -9.07
N SER A 240 4.15 -7.88 -9.31
CA SER A 240 4.15 -9.34 -9.16
C SER A 240 5.13 -10.03 -10.11
N ILE A 241 5.22 -9.58 -11.37
CA ILE A 241 6.22 -10.11 -12.33
C ILE A 241 7.65 -9.82 -11.85
N VAL A 242 7.91 -8.59 -11.41
CA VAL A 242 9.23 -8.20 -10.87
C VAL A 242 9.57 -9.06 -9.65
N THR A 243 8.64 -9.20 -8.69
CA THR A 243 8.82 -10.04 -7.51
C THR A 243 9.15 -11.49 -7.87
N LEU A 244 8.38 -12.10 -8.78
CA LEU A 244 8.60 -13.48 -9.23
C LEU A 244 9.98 -13.63 -9.88
N THR A 245 10.37 -12.70 -10.74
CA THR A 245 11.68 -12.72 -11.40
C THR A 245 12.82 -12.67 -10.39
N VAL A 246 12.74 -11.73 -9.43
CA VAL A 246 13.76 -11.55 -8.40
C VAL A 246 13.83 -12.77 -7.47
N ILE A 247 12.71 -13.24 -6.94
CA ILE A 247 12.72 -14.34 -5.95
C ILE A 247 13.15 -15.68 -6.58
N ILE A 248 12.77 -15.94 -7.83
CA ILE A 248 13.24 -17.14 -8.56
C ILE A 248 14.75 -17.04 -8.82
N GLY A 249 15.25 -15.86 -9.22
CA GLY A 249 16.68 -15.63 -9.42
C GLY A 249 17.49 -15.82 -8.14
N LEU A 250 17.07 -15.21 -7.03
CA LEU A 250 17.72 -15.37 -5.72
C LEU A 250 17.64 -16.82 -5.22
N GLY A 251 16.49 -17.48 -5.40
CA GLY A 251 16.33 -18.90 -5.06
C GLY A 251 17.26 -19.80 -5.85
N ALA A 252 17.43 -19.56 -7.15
CA ALA A 252 18.36 -20.32 -7.98
C ALA A 252 19.81 -20.14 -7.52
N LEU A 253 20.23 -18.91 -7.19
CA LEU A 253 21.57 -18.64 -6.64
C LEU A 253 21.80 -19.37 -5.31
N ALA A 254 20.81 -19.37 -4.42
CA ALA A 254 20.87 -20.06 -3.14
C ALA A 254 20.97 -21.59 -3.30
N VAL A 255 20.20 -22.18 -4.23
CA VAL A 255 20.23 -23.63 -4.51
C VAL A 255 21.55 -24.07 -5.14
N LEU A 256 22.11 -23.27 -6.05
CA LEU A 256 23.38 -23.60 -6.72
C LEU A 256 24.60 -23.47 -5.82
N GLY A 257 24.51 -22.71 -4.72
CA GLY A 257 25.63 -22.49 -3.82
C GLY A 257 25.23 -21.77 -2.54
N TRP A 258 24.65 -22.52 -1.59
CA TRP A 258 24.17 -21.98 -0.32
C TRP A 258 25.25 -21.22 0.46
N GLU A 259 26.43 -21.83 0.66
CA GLU A 259 27.53 -21.23 1.43
C GLU A 259 27.98 -19.88 0.87
N ARG A 260 28.12 -19.80 -0.47
CA ARG A 260 28.49 -18.56 -1.15
C ARG A 260 27.38 -17.53 -1.04
N PHE A 261 26.13 -17.94 -1.27
CA PHE A 261 24.97 -17.06 -1.15
C PHE A 261 24.87 -16.44 0.26
N PHE A 262 24.96 -17.28 1.30
CA PHE A 262 24.91 -16.85 2.69
C PHE A 262 26.08 -15.92 3.05
N THR A 263 27.30 -16.25 2.60
CA THR A 263 28.49 -15.41 2.82
C THR A 263 28.37 -14.03 2.16
N GLU A 264 27.94 -13.97 0.90
CA GLU A 264 27.78 -12.69 0.19
C GLU A 264 26.65 -11.86 0.79
N PHE A 265 25.56 -12.49 1.25
CA PHE A 265 24.53 -11.80 2.01
C PHE A 265 25.11 -11.15 3.28
N HIS A 266 25.90 -11.87 4.08
CA HIS A 266 26.49 -11.31 5.30
C HIS A 266 27.47 -10.18 5.01
N ARG A 267 28.28 -10.28 3.94
CA ARG A 267 29.23 -9.22 3.55
C ARG A 267 28.59 -7.89 3.16
N ILE A 268 27.33 -7.90 2.75
CA ILE A 268 26.59 -6.66 2.44
C ILE A 268 26.27 -5.89 3.72
N PHE A 269 26.04 -6.58 4.84
CA PHE A 269 25.55 -5.97 6.07
C PHE A 269 26.59 -5.89 7.18
N PHE A 270 27.58 -6.77 7.18
CA PHE A 270 28.51 -6.95 8.29
C PHE A 270 29.97 -6.93 7.83
N ALA A 271 30.85 -6.43 8.70
CA ALA A 271 32.28 -6.42 8.46
C ALA A 271 32.86 -7.84 8.46
N ASN A 272 33.98 -8.06 7.74
CA ASN A 272 34.64 -9.36 7.75
C ASN A 272 35.09 -9.75 9.17
N GLY A 273 34.78 -10.98 9.57
CA GLY A 273 35.14 -11.53 10.88
C GLY A 273 34.19 -11.18 12.03
N SER A 274 33.18 -10.32 11.84
CA SER A 274 32.23 -9.97 12.90
C SER A 274 31.02 -10.91 13.01
N TRP A 275 30.93 -11.93 12.16
CA TRP A 275 29.77 -12.82 12.04
C TRP A 275 30.14 -14.30 11.87
N THR A 276 31.43 -14.64 11.92
CA THR A 276 31.94 -16.02 11.79
C THR A 276 32.25 -16.58 13.16
N PHE A 277 31.60 -17.69 13.51
CA PHE A 277 31.63 -18.31 14.83
C PHE A 277 32.00 -19.80 14.75
N ALA A 278 32.49 -20.36 15.85
CA ALA A 278 32.76 -21.78 15.96
C ALA A 278 31.45 -22.60 16.02
N LEU A 279 31.51 -23.89 15.70
CA LEU A 279 30.34 -24.77 15.75
C LEU A 279 29.78 -24.94 17.17
N GLU A 280 30.63 -24.77 18.18
CA GLU A 280 30.27 -24.85 19.60
C GLU A 280 29.75 -23.52 20.18
N ASP A 281 29.84 -22.41 19.43
CA ASP A 281 29.30 -21.12 19.85
C ASP A 281 27.76 -21.18 19.88
N THR A 282 27.18 -20.55 20.90
CA THR A 282 25.76 -20.66 21.21
C THR A 282 24.87 -20.24 20.04
N LEU A 283 25.23 -19.19 19.31
CA LEU A 283 24.48 -18.64 18.20
C LEU A 283 24.38 -19.64 17.04
N ILE A 284 25.47 -20.37 16.73
CA ILE A 284 25.49 -21.40 15.70
C ILE A 284 24.70 -22.63 16.15
N ARG A 285 24.82 -22.99 17.44
CA ARG A 285 24.04 -24.09 18.03
C ARG A 285 22.54 -23.80 18.04
N LEU A 286 22.13 -22.55 18.26
CA LEU A 286 20.73 -22.15 18.20
C LEU A 286 20.24 -22.08 16.75
N PHE A 287 20.96 -21.39 15.87
CA PHE A 287 20.56 -21.13 14.49
C PHE A 287 21.54 -21.77 13.48
N PRO A 288 21.55 -23.12 13.38
CA PRO A 288 22.45 -23.83 12.47
C PRO A 288 22.10 -23.52 11.01
N GLY A 289 22.99 -23.87 10.08
CA GLY A 289 22.77 -23.62 8.64
C GLY A 289 21.39 -24.09 8.14
N GLN A 290 20.91 -25.24 8.65
CA GLN A 290 19.58 -25.76 8.33
C GLN A 290 18.44 -24.79 8.68
N PHE A 291 18.49 -24.14 9.86
CA PHE A 291 17.51 -23.12 10.27
C PHE A 291 17.41 -21.99 9.24
N TRP A 292 18.56 -21.53 8.73
CA TRP A 292 18.61 -20.46 7.74
C TRP A 292 18.15 -20.90 6.34
N ILE A 293 18.45 -22.14 5.94
CA ILE A 293 17.90 -22.73 4.72
C ILE A 293 16.39 -22.75 4.79
N ASP A 294 15.84 -23.24 5.91
CA ASP A 294 14.40 -23.39 6.12
C ASP A 294 13.69 -22.03 6.19
N ALA A 295 14.27 -21.05 6.89
CA ALA A 295 13.80 -19.66 6.88
C ALA A 295 13.81 -19.08 5.46
N GLY A 296 14.87 -19.33 4.68
CA GLY A 296 14.96 -18.92 3.28
C GLY A 296 13.88 -19.54 2.40
N ILE A 297 13.59 -20.83 2.57
CA ILE A 297 12.51 -21.54 1.87
C ILE A 297 11.15 -20.93 2.23
N VAL A 298 10.88 -20.67 3.52
CA VAL A 298 9.62 -20.07 3.95
C VAL A 298 9.46 -18.64 3.42
N ILE A 299 10.52 -17.82 3.44
CA ILE A 299 10.50 -16.49 2.81
C ILE A 299 10.15 -16.62 1.33
N ALA A 300 10.85 -17.49 0.60
CA ALA A 300 10.61 -17.70 -0.82
C ALA A 300 9.17 -18.16 -1.09
N ALA A 301 8.65 -19.10 -0.31
CA ALA A 301 7.29 -19.61 -0.44
C ALA A 301 6.23 -18.53 -0.18
N LEU A 302 6.37 -17.74 0.89
CA LEU A 302 5.44 -16.65 1.21
C LEU A 302 5.42 -15.58 0.11
N VAL A 303 6.60 -15.19 -0.37
CA VAL A 303 6.74 -14.19 -1.43
C VAL A 303 6.18 -14.72 -2.76
N LEU A 304 6.53 -15.95 -3.15
CA LEU A 304 6.04 -16.60 -4.37
C LEU A 304 4.52 -16.73 -4.35
N LEU A 305 3.94 -17.28 -3.28
CA LEU A 305 2.49 -17.48 -3.17
C LEU A 305 1.75 -16.16 -3.24
N THR A 306 2.20 -15.15 -2.48
CA THR A 306 1.55 -13.83 -2.47
C THR A 306 1.64 -13.12 -3.82
N ALA A 307 2.80 -13.22 -4.48
CA ALA A 307 3.00 -12.67 -5.82
C ALA A 307 2.15 -13.40 -6.87
N LEU A 308 2.04 -14.73 -6.83
CA LEU A 308 1.19 -15.51 -7.73
C LEU A 308 -0.30 -15.18 -7.55
N VAL A 309 -0.78 -15.16 -6.31
CA VAL A 309 -2.16 -14.77 -6.01
C VAL A 309 -2.44 -13.36 -6.52
N THR A 310 -1.53 -12.41 -6.27
CA THR A 310 -1.67 -11.04 -6.75
C THR A 310 -1.66 -10.96 -8.28
N LEU A 311 -0.77 -11.72 -8.95
CA LEU A 311 -0.71 -11.80 -10.41
C LEU A 311 -2.03 -12.32 -11.00
N ILE A 312 -2.60 -13.38 -10.43
CA ILE A 312 -3.87 -13.98 -10.87
C ILE A 312 -5.03 -12.99 -10.66
N LEU A 313 -5.12 -12.36 -9.48
CA LEU A 313 -6.18 -11.41 -9.15
C LEU A 313 -6.10 -10.11 -9.96
N THR A 314 -4.90 -9.74 -10.40
CA THR A 314 -4.64 -8.57 -11.24
C THR A 314 -4.52 -8.89 -12.72
N TRP A 315 -4.75 -10.15 -13.11
CA TRP A 315 -4.62 -10.60 -14.49
C TRP A 315 -5.48 -9.75 -15.44
N PRO A 316 -4.90 -9.23 -16.54
CA PRO A 316 -5.61 -8.34 -17.43
C PRO A 316 -6.64 -9.09 -18.29
N THR A 317 -7.83 -9.33 -17.76
CA THR A 317 -8.94 -9.98 -18.48
C THR A 317 -9.67 -9.03 -19.43
N ARG A 318 -10.03 -9.52 -20.62
CA ARG A 318 -10.74 -8.76 -21.69
C ARG A 318 -12.07 -8.16 -21.21
N ARG A 319 -12.81 -8.88 -20.36
CA ARG A 319 -14.06 -8.40 -19.70
C ARG A 319 -13.85 -7.18 -18.81
N ARG A 320 -12.62 -6.92 -18.35
CA ARG A 320 -12.27 -5.83 -17.41
C ARG A 320 -11.53 -4.66 -18.08
N ARG A 321 -11.25 -4.76 -19.39
CA ARG A 321 -10.63 -3.71 -20.21
C ARG A 321 -11.65 -2.75 -20.85
N GLY A 322 -12.96 -2.90 -20.58
CA GLY A 322 -14.02 -2.06 -21.16
C GLY A 322 -14.19 -2.22 -22.67
N LEU A 323 -13.57 -3.25 -23.27
CA LEU A 323 -13.71 -3.52 -24.70
C LEU A 323 -15.14 -4.03 -24.96
N PRO A 324 -15.88 -3.44 -25.92
CA PRO A 324 -17.23 -3.89 -26.25
C PRO A 324 -17.21 -5.38 -26.59
N LYS A 325 -18.29 -6.08 -26.21
CA LYS A 325 -18.49 -7.49 -26.62
C LYS A 325 -18.30 -7.54 -28.13
N PRO A 326 -17.55 -8.52 -28.68
CA PRO A 326 -17.51 -8.69 -30.12
C PRO A 326 -18.95 -8.83 -30.59
N ALA A 327 -19.38 -7.95 -31.50
CA ALA A 327 -20.67 -8.06 -32.14
C ALA A 327 -20.77 -9.51 -32.65
N LYS A 328 -21.80 -10.23 -32.20
CA LYS A 328 -22.13 -11.52 -32.80
C LYS A 328 -22.21 -11.24 -34.29
N LYS A 329 -21.33 -11.86 -35.09
CA LYS A 329 -21.45 -11.84 -36.54
C LYS A 329 -22.85 -12.38 -36.84
N VAL A 330 -23.76 -11.50 -37.23
CA VAL A 330 -25.01 -11.88 -37.89
C VAL A 330 -24.59 -12.42 -39.26
N LYS A 331 -24.28 -13.71 -39.31
CA LYS A 331 -24.47 -14.55 -40.49
C LYS A 331 -25.80 -15.25 -40.20
N LYS A 332 -26.87 -15.18 -40.98
CA LYS A 332 -26.95 -15.14 -42.44
C LYS A 332 -28.44 -14.94 -42.80
N ASP A 333 -28.89 -13.71 -43.02
CA ASP A 333 -30.22 -13.44 -43.64
C ASP A 333 -30.09 -12.76 -45.01
N GLU A 334 -28.87 -12.67 -45.56
CA GLU A 334 -28.59 -12.03 -46.85
C GLU A 334 -28.30 -13.05 -47.96
N ALA A 335 -28.95 -14.22 -47.88
CA ALA A 335 -28.93 -15.24 -48.93
C ALA A 335 -30.34 -15.68 -49.37
N ALA A 336 -31.38 -14.97 -48.96
CA ALA A 336 -32.77 -15.25 -49.37
C ALA A 336 -33.35 -14.21 -50.34
N ASP A 337 -32.66 -13.08 -50.57
CA ASP A 337 -33.21 -11.98 -51.39
C ASP A 337 -32.51 -11.82 -52.75
N SER A 338 -31.53 -12.67 -53.08
CA SER A 338 -30.89 -12.70 -54.41
C SER A 338 -31.49 -13.75 -55.36
N GLU A 339 -32.44 -14.56 -54.90
CA GLU A 339 -33.04 -15.65 -55.71
C GLU A 339 -34.47 -15.34 -56.20
N SER A 340 -35.06 -14.19 -55.86
CA SER A 340 -36.42 -13.81 -56.34
C SER A 340 -36.44 -12.76 -57.45
N ARG A 341 -35.28 -12.21 -57.85
CA ARG A 341 -35.21 -11.09 -58.82
C ARG A 341 -34.64 -11.42 -60.21
N SER A 342 -34.46 -12.70 -60.55
CA SER A 342 -34.13 -13.10 -61.92
C SER A 342 -35.24 -13.99 -62.52
N GLY A 343 -36.34 -13.36 -62.91
CA GLY A 343 -37.39 -13.97 -63.75
C GLY A 343 -37.91 -12.91 -64.71
N SER A 344 -37.33 -12.86 -65.91
CA SER A 344 -37.67 -11.92 -67.00
C SER A 344 -39.08 -12.20 -67.56
N PRO A 345 -39.80 -11.19 -68.10
CA PRO A 345 -41.13 -11.37 -68.68
C PRO A 345 -41.04 -11.73 -70.17
N THR A 346 -41.67 -12.83 -70.57
CA THR A 346 -42.04 -13.10 -71.96
C THR A 346 -43.47 -13.62 -71.96
N GLY A 347 -44.38 -12.83 -72.52
CA GLY A 347 -45.75 -13.24 -72.79
C GLY A 347 -45.83 -14.10 -74.05
N GLU A 348 -46.86 -14.95 -74.08
CA GLU A 348 -47.62 -15.51 -75.22
C GLU A 348 -48.45 -16.65 -74.61
N ASP A 349 -49.74 -16.46 -74.40
CA ASP A 349 -50.84 -16.75 -75.33
C ASP A 349 -51.18 -18.25 -75.45
N ARG A 350 -52.50 -18.53 -75.43
CA ARG A 350 -53.23 -19.77 -75.77
C ARG A 350 -53.49 -20.89 -74.73
N LEU A 351 -54.77 -20.95 -74.37
CA LEU A 351 -55.73 -22.08 -74.52
C LEU A 351 -55.55 -23.37 -73.67
N ALA A 352 -56.56 -23.60 -72.81
CA ALA A 352 -57.10 -24.92 -72.42
C ALA A 352 -57.74 -25.64 -73.64
N PRO A 353 -58.21 -26.92 -73.61
CA PRO A 353 -58.48 -27.86 -72.50
C PRO A 353 -57.86 -29.27 -72.73
N LEU A 354 -57.89 -30.26 -71.81
CA LEU A 354 -59.02 -31.07 -71.31
C LEU A 354 -58.65 -31.77 -70.00
#